data_AF-A0AA39P2X5-F1
#
_entry.id   AF-A0AA39P2X5-F1
#
_cell.length_a   1.000
_cell.length_b   1.000
_cell.length_c   1.000
_cell.angle_alpha   90.00
_cell.angle_beta   90.00
_cell.angle_gamma   90.00
#
_symmetry.space_group_name_H-M   'P 1'
#
loop_
_entity.id
_entity.type
_entity.pdbx_description
1 polymer ?
#
loop_
_entity_poly.entity_id
_entity_poly.type
_entity_poly.pdbx_seq_one_letter_code
_entity_poly.pdbx_strand_id
1 'polypeptide(L)'
;MPHDAPLELPPLSLFLSQHDAPKNHYSECRSASPPITNEEVVVEPPFRPHAKWYLLRARDVETKFHARMRGWTPCEYMERLYQCFLQLYLKGVCGAMFEIDDEEETLQTLLDELHQCTEGILNVVGVGKTYRLVEDIIQDVALVHSWLFEIQTDVFAEGQEYIVYQHRKSALLYQQENFEN
;
A
#
# COMPACT_ATOMS: atom_id res chain seq x y z
N MET A 1 29.06 40.52 25.46
CA MET A 1 28.57 39.21 25.01
C MET A 1 27.17 39.02 25.58
N PRO A 2 26.11 39.06 24.74
CA PRO A 2 24.78 38.57 25.07
C PRO A 2 24.52 37.25 24.29
N HIS A 3 24.24 36.15 24.98
CA HIS A 3 22.92 35.61 25.36
C HIS A 3 22.25 34.77 24.27
N ASP A 4 22.09 33.48 24.59
CA ASP A 4 21.21 32.50 23.96
C ASP A 4 19.80 33.06 23.69
N ALA A 5 19.26 32.73 22.53
CA ALA A 5 17.83 32.68 22.27
C ALA A 5 17.53 31.40 21.48
N PRO A 6 16.66 30.49 21.98
CA PRO A 6 16.14 29.40 21.17
C PRO A 6 15.18 29.96 20.11
N LEU A 7 15.26 29.44 18.88
CA LEU A 7 14.27 29.70 17.84
C LEU A 7 12.94 29.06 18.25
N GLU A 8 12.02 29.86 18.79
CA GLU A 8 10.63 29.46 19.01
C GLU A 8 9.90 29.31 17.67
N LEU A 9 9.45 28.09 17.37
CA LEU A 9 8.47 27.85 16.31
C LEU A 9 7.06 28.20 16.83
N PRO A 10 6.20 28.85 16.02
CA PRO A 10 4.85 29.20 16.44
C PRO A 10 3.96 27.95 16.62
N PRO A 11 2.99 27.99 17.55
CA PRO A 11 2.06 26.89 17.76
C PRO A 11 1.10 26.72 16.57
N LEU A 12 0.84 25.46 16.19
CA LEU A 12 -0.04 25.03 15.08
C LEU A 12 -1.53 25.41 15.24
N SER A 13 -1.90 26.18 16.26
CA SER A 13 -3.28 26.60 16.54
C SER A 13 -3.82 27.70 15.63
N LEU A 14 -3.08 28.11 14.58
CA LEU A 14 -3.48 29.18 13.66
C LEU A 14 -4.00 28.71 12.30
N PHE A 15 -4.07 27.40 12.03
CA PHE A 15 -4.57 26.87 10.75
C PHE A 15 -5.98 26.29 10.79
N LEU A 16 -6.70 26.43 11.91
CA LEU A 16 -8.10 25.99 12.02
C LEU A 16 -9.00 27.18 12.35
N SER A 17 -9.36 27.96 11.34
CA SER A 17 -10.65 28.65 11.37
C SER A 17 -11.10 29.07 9.97
N GLN A 18 -12.40 28.83 9.71
CA GLN A 18 -13.23 29.28 8.59
C GLN A 18 -13.37 28.34 7.40
N HIS A 19 -14.16 27.28 7.58
CA HIS A 19 -15.11 26.87 6.55
C HIS A 19 -16.51 26.86 7.16
N ASP A 20 -17.31 27.85 6.76
CA ASP A 20 -18.75 27.87 6.97
C ASP A 20 -19.39 26.64 6.30
N ALA A 21 -20.14 25.86 7.07
CA ALA A 21 -20.95 24.77 6.56
C ALA A 21 -22.19 25.34 5.84
N PRO A 22 -22.49 24.94 4.59
CA PRO A 22 -23.75 25.30 3.98
C PRO A 22 -24.90 24.53 4.66
N LYS A 23 -25.89 25.29 5.14
CA LYS A 23 -27.18 24.79 5.63
C LYS A 23 -27.94 24.14 4.48
N ASN A 24 -27.89 22.82 4.38
CA ASN A 24 -28.77 22.07 3.48
C ASN A 24 -30.10 21.75 4.16
N HIS A 25 -31.12 22.43 3.65
CA HIS A 25 -32.54 22.21 3.86
C HIS A 25 -32.92 20.86 3.21
N TYR A 26 -33.20 19.82 4.00
CA TYR A 26 -33.98 18.68 3.52
C TYR A 26 -35.21 18.51 4.39
N SER A 27 -36.33 18.93 3.78
CA SER A 27 -37.69 18.70 4.20
C SER A 27 -38.00 17.20 4.24
N GLU A 28 -38.77 16.85 5.26
CA GLU A 28 -39.64 15.69 5.46
C GLU A 28 -39.86 14.76 4.24
N CYS A 29 -39.52 13.48 4.43
CA CYS A 29 -40.29 12.36 3.86
C CYS A 29 -40.32 11.23 4.90
N ARG A 30 -41.45 11.11 5.61
CA ARG A 30 -41.79 9.92 6.38
C ARG A 30 -42.04 8.77 5.39
N SER A 31 -41.22 7.74 5.44
CA SER A 31 -41.49 6.45 4.81
C SER A 31 -41.45 5.38 5.88
N ALA A 32 -42.63 4.92 6.30
CA ALA A 32 -42.76 3.75 7.16
C ALA A 32 -42.16 2.52 6.44
N SER A 33 -41.19 1.86 7.05
CA SER A 33 -40.68 0.57 6.57
C SER A 33 -41.75 -0.51 6.81
N PRO A 34 -42.11 -1.34 5.81
CA PRO A 34 -42.95 -2.50 6.07
C PRO A 34 -42.14 -3.61 6.75
N PRO A 35 -42.77 -4.49 7.53
CA PRO A 35 -42.06 -5.56 8.25
C PRO A 35 -41.51 -6.59 7.26
N ILE A 36 -40.26 -7.00 7.49
CA ILE A 36 -39.57 -8.02 6.70
C ILE A 36 -40.20 -9.38 7.03
N THR A 37 -41.00 -9.92 6.11
CA THR A 37 -41.41 -11.33 6.14
C THR A 37 -40.29 -12.18 5.54
N ASN A 38 -39.83 -13.17 6.31
CA ASN A 38 -38.86 -14.19 5.90
C ASN A 38 -39.47 -15.10 4.82
N GLU A 39 -39.49 -14.64 3.58
CA GLU A 39 -39.51 -15.51 2.41
C GLU A 39 -38.21 -15.27 1.66
N GLU A 40 -37.20 -16.10 1.97
CA GLU A 40 -35.99 -16.25 1.16
C GLU A 40 -36.42 -16.78 -0.22
N VAL A 41 -36.83 -15.87 -1.10
CA VAL A 41 -36.67 -16.09 -2.52
C VAL A 41 -35.18 -15.96 -2.77
N VAL A 42 -34.47 -17.10 -2.73
CA VAL A 42 -33.12 -17.22 -3.31
C VAL A 42 -33.29 -17.02 -4.82
N VAL A 43 -33.38 -15.75 -5.23
CA VAL A 43 -33.08 -15.36 -6.60
C VAL A 43 -31.56 -15.47 -6.68
N GLU A 44 -31.06 -16.58 -7.23
CA GLU A 44 -29.66 -16.62 -7.65
C GLU A 44 -29.43 -15.38 -8.54
N PRO A 45 -28.59 -14.42 -8.13
CA PRO A 45 -28.30 -13.30 -8.98
C PRO A 45 -27.68 -13.86 -10.27
N PRO A 46 -28.03 -13.31 -11.44
CA PRO A 46 -27.58 -13.86 -12.72
C PRO A 46 -26.06 -13.98 -12.69
N PHE A 47 -25.57 -15.20 -12.90
CA PHE A 47 -24.16 -15.52 -13.04
C PHE A 47 -23.54 -14.54 -14.03
N ARG A 48 -22.82 -13.52 -13.55
CA ARG A 48 -22.13 -12.57 -14.41
C ARG A 48 -20.86 -13.28 -14.91
N PRO A 49 -20.66 -13.47 -16.22
CA PRO A 49 -19.49 -14.18 -16.76
C PRO A 49 -18.14 -13.57 -16.34
N HIS A 50 -18.14 -12.33 -15.83
CA HIS A 50 -16.96 -11.66 -15.31
C HIS A 50 -16.48 -12.18 -13.94
N ALA A 51 -17.34 -12.78 -13.11
CA ALA A 51 -16.93 -13.28 -11.79
C ALA A 51 -15.82 -14.34 -11.90
N LYS A 52 -15.99 -15.30 -12.82
CA LYS A 52 -14.98 -16.31 -13.11
C LYS A 52 -13.68 -15.69 -13.63
N TRP A 53 -13.78 -14.62 -14.41
CA TRP A 53 -12.61 -13.91 -14.95
C TRP A 53 -11.81 -13.22 -13.84
N TYR A 54 -12.47 -12.49 -12.92
CA TYR A 54 -11.80 -11.85 -11.79
C TYR A 54 -11.14 -12.87 -10.86
N LEU A 55 -11.78 -14.01 -10.62
CA LEU A 55 -11.19 -15.09 -9.81
C LEU A 55 -9.96 -15.72 -10.45
N LEU A 56 -9.98 -15.92 -11.77
CA LEU A 56 -8.81 -16.42 -12.50
C LEU A 56 -7.67 -15.38 -12.50
N ARG A 57 -8.00 -14.11 -12.65
CA ARG A 57 -7.01 -13.02 -12.61
C ARG A 57 -6.40 -12.86 -11.22
N ALA A 58 -7.19 -12.92 -10.15
CA ALA A 58 -6.70 -12.88 -8.78
C ALA A 58 -5.62 -13.95 -8.52
N ARG A 59 -5.85 -15.19 -9.00
CA ARG A 59 -4.86 -16.28 -8.88
C ARG A 59 -3.60 -16.06 -9.71
N ASP A 60 -3.74 -15.50 -10.92
CA ASP A 60 -2.59 -15.15 -11.76
C ASP A 60 -1.72 -14.10 -11.08
N VAL A 61 -2.34 -13.07 -10.51
CA VAL A 61 -1.64 -12.00 -9.79
C VAL A 61 -0.99 -12.51 -8.50
N GLU A 62 -1.68 -13.33 -7.71
CA GLU A 62 -1.11 -14.05 -6.55
C GLU A 62 0.14 -14.85 -6.96
N THR A 63 0.07 -15.58 -8.07
CA THR A 63 1.20 -16.37 -8.58
C THR A 63 2.37 -15.48 -8.98
N LYS A 64 2.11 -14.37 -9.68
CA LYS A 64 3.13 -13.38 -10.05
C LYS A 64 3.78 -12.77 -8.81
N PHE A 65 2.99 -12.35 -7.82
CA PHE A 65 3.48 -11.78 -6.59
C PHE A 65 4.36 -12.77 -5.81
N HIS A 66 3.90 -14.00 -5.60
CA HIS A 66 4.72 -15.01 -4.91
C HIS A 66 5.98 -15.41 -5.69
N ALA A 67 5.92 -15.48 -7.02
CA ALA A 67 7.11 -15.72 -7.84
C ALA A 67 8.13 -14.58 -7.71
N ARG A 68 7.64 -13.34 -7.65
CA ARG A 68 8.45 -12.11 -7.44
C ARG A 68 9.12 -12.12 -6.06
N MET A 69 8.33 -12.38 -5.02
CA MET A 69 8.79 -12.46 -3.63
C MET A 69 9.60 -13.74 -3.34
N ARG A 70 9.55 -14.74 -4.23
CA ARG A 70 10.17 -16.07 -4.06
C ARG A 70 9.76 -16.76 -2.75
N GLY A 71 8.54 -16.51 -2.28
CA GLY A 71 8.03 -17.02 -1.02
C GLY A 71 8.58 -16.34 0.24
N TRP A 72 9.31 -15.23 0.10
CA TRP A 72 9.71 -14.38 1.22
C TRP A 72 8.55 -13.50 1.70
N THR A 73 8.60 -13.14 2.98
CA THR A 73 7.78 -12.05 3.54
C THR A 73 8.22 -10.69 2.97
N PRO A 74 7.36 -9.63 3.04
CA PRO A 74 7.73 -8.27 2.68
C PRO A 74 9.09 -7.82 3.25
N CYS A 75 9.32 -8.02 4.55
CA CYS A 75 10.56 -7.64 5.20
C CYS A 75 11.78 -8.42 4.70
N GLU A 76 11.66 -9.74 4.54
CA GLU A 76 12.74 -10.59 4.03
C GLU A 76 13.12 -10.23 2.58
N TYR A 77 12.12 -9.93 1.75
CA TYR A 77 12.33 -9.48 0.39
C TYR A 77 13.06 -8.13 0.36
N MET A 78 12.65 -7.16 1.19
CA MET A 78 13.33 -5.87 1.29
C MET A 78 14.76 -5.99 1.80
N GLU A 79 15.00 -6.79 2.84
CA GLU A 79 16.36 -7.05 3.34
C GLU A 79 17.22 -7.69 2.25
N ARG A 80 16.64 -8.60 1.45
CA ARG A 80 17.35 -9.20 0.31
C ARG A 80 17.71 -8.17 -0.76
N LEU A 81 16.78 -7.28 -1.12
CA LEU A 81 17.05 -6.19 -2.06
C LEU A 81 18.15 -5.26 -1.53
N TYR A 82 18.09 -4.90 -0.25
CA TYR A 82 19.15 -4.12 0.39
C TYR A 82 20.51 -4.82 0.35
N GLN A 83 20.58 -6.14 0.60
CA GLN A 83 21.83 -6.88 0.49
C GLN A 83 22.40 -6.86 -0.93
N CYS A 84 21.56 -6.95 -1.95
CA CYS A 84 21.97 -6.81 -3.35
C CYS A 84 22.53 -5.39 -3.61
N PHE A 85 21.82 -4.36 -3.14
CA PHE A 85 22.30 -2.97 -3.19
C PHE A 85 23.68 -2.82 -2.54
N LEU A 86 23.85 -3.29 -1.30
CA LEU A 86 25.10 -3.18 -0.55
C LEU A 86 26.26 -3.88 -1.28
N GLN A 87 26.02 -5.03 -1.91
CA GLN A 87 27.04 -5.72 -2.70
C GLN A 87 27.48 -4.92 -3.93
N LEU A 88 26.55 -4.23 -4.60
CA LEU A 88 26.86 -3.37 -5.74
C LEU A 88 27.59 -2.10 -5.29
N TYR A 89 27.13 -1.50 -4.19
CA TYR A 89 27.73 -0.33 -3.56
C TYR A 89 29.20 -0.59 -3.21
N LEU A 90 29.49 -1.69 -2.51
CA LEU A 90 30.85 -2.07 -2.12
C LEU A 90 31.78 -2.37 -3.31
N LYS A 91 31.22 -2.73 -4.47
CA LYS A 91 32.00 -2.94 -5.70
C LYS A 91 32.25 -1.65 -6.48
N GLY A 92 31.68 -0.52 -6.04
CA GLY A 92 31.79 0.78 -6.73
C GLY A 92 31.06 0.83 -8.07
N VAL A 93 30.05 -0.04 -8.27
CA VAL A 93 29.32 -0.18 -9.55
C VAL A 93 28.06 0.70 -9.60
N CYS A 94 27.69 1.34 -8.48
CA CYS A 94 26.45 2.13 -8.35
C CYS A 94 26.41 3.48 -9.10
N GLY A 95 27.32 3.70 -10.05
CA GLY A 95 27.50 4.99 -10.74
C GLY A 95 26.47 5.33 -11.82
N ALA A 96 25.50 4.46 -12.16
CA ALA A 96 24.56 4.80 -13.25
C ALA A 96 23.18 4.15 -13.25
N MET A 97 22.92 3.03 -12.58
CA MET A 97 21.58 2.44 -12.61
C MET A 97 21.34 1.63 -11.34
N PHE A 98 20.61 2.25 -10.42
CA PHE A 98 19.91 1.51 -9.40
C PHE A 98 18.62 1.04 -10.10
N GLU A 99 18.58 -0.22 -10.54
CA GLU A 99 17.42 -0.83 -11.25
C GLU A 99 16.22 -1.03 -10.30
N ILE A 100 15.99 -0.12 -9.34
CA ILE A 100 14.77 -0.15 -8.50
C ILE A 100 13.59 0.39 -9.29
N ASP A 101 13.80 1.29 -10.24
CA ASP A 101 12.70 1.87 -11.02
C ASP A 101 11.87 0.78 -11.74
N ASP A 102 12.54 -0.23 -12.29
CA ASP A 102 11.89 -1.40 -12.91
C ASP A 102 11.07 -2.21 -11.89
N GLU A 103 11.52 -2.26 -10.64
CA GLU A 103 10.86 -2.99 -9.54
C GLU A 103 9.66 -2.24 -8.99
N GLU A 104 9.78 -0.92 -8.83
CA GLU A 104 8.71 -0.03 -8.44
C GLU A 104 7.59 -0.04 -9.49
N GLU A 105 7.92 0.14 -10.77
CA GLU A 105 6.94 0.09 -11.87
C GLU A 105 6.23 -1.25 -11.93
N THR A 106 6.96 -2.35 -11.72
CA THR A 106 6.39 -3.70 -11.68
C THR A 106 5.42 -3.87 -10.50
N LEU A 107 5.80 -3.41 -9.30
CA LEU A 107 4.95 -3.49 -8.12
C LEU A 107 3.72 -2.59 -8.22
N GLN A 108 3.86 -1.38 -8.80
CA GLN A 108 2.73 -0.49 -9.06
C GLN A 108 1.75 -1.13 -10.06
N THR A 109 2.26 -1.76 -11.12
CA THR A 109 1.42 -2.50 -12.07
C THR A 109 0.64 -3.62 -11.38
N LEU A 110 1.31 -4.40 -10.51
CA LEU A 110 0.63 -5.44 -9.72
C LEU A 110 -0.45 -4.85 -8.81
N LEU A 111 -0.16 -3.72 -8.16
CA LEU A 111 -1.11 -3.01 -7.30
C LEU A 111 -2.36 -2.61 -8.09
N ASP A 112 -2.21 -2.03 -9.28
CA ASP A 112 -3.32 -1.64 -10.14
C ASP A 112 -4.17 -2.85 -10.59
N GLU A 113 -3.52 -3.96 -10.94
CA GLU A 113 -4.22 -5.20 -11.30
C GLU A 113 -5.03 -5.77 -10.12
N LEU A 114 -4.48 -5.72 -8.90
CA LEU A 114 -5.16 -6.18 -7.68
C LEU A 114 -6.36 -5.30 -7.32
N HIS A 115 -6.25 -3.98 -7.46
CA HIS A 115 -7.36 -3.05 -7.22
C HIS A 115 -8.54 -3.37 -8.15
N GLN A 116 -8.28 -3.56 -9.45
CA GLN A 116 -9.31 -3.98 -10.41
C GLN A 116 -9.95 -5.33 -10.05
N CYS A 117 -9.14 -6.28 -9.55
CA CYS A 117 -9.66 -7.56 -9.08
C CYS A 117 -10.56 -7.39 -7.85
N THR A 118 -10.16 -6.55 -6.90
CA THR A 118 -10.91 -6.28 -5.66
C THR A 118 -12.26 -5.63 -5.95
N GLU A 119 -12.27 -4.57 -6.77
CA GLU A 119 -13.51 -3.92 -7.21
C GLU A 119 -14.42 -4.92 -7.95
N GLY A 120 -13.84 -5.74 -8.83
CA GLY A 120 -14.56 -6.79 -9.52
C GLY A 120 -15.20 -7.82 -8.59
N ILE A 121 -14.48 -8.25 -7.55
CA ILE A 121 -14.97 -9.20 -6.53
C ILE A 121 -16.09 -8.59 -5.68
N LEU A 122 -15.93 -7.32 -5.25
CA LEU A 122 -16.96 -6.60 -4.48
C LEU A 122 -18.26 -6.47 -5.28
N ASN A 123 -18.16 -6.19 -6.58
CA ASN A 123 -19.30 -6.09 -7.49
C ASN A 123 -20.05 -7.41 -7.73
N VAL A 124 -19.49 -8.57 -7.33
CA VAL A 124 -20.07 -9.89 -7.54
C VAL A 124 -20.96 -10.35 -6.37
N VAL A 125 -20.95 -9.66 -5.22
CA VAL A 125 -21.71 -10.01 -3.99
C VAL A 125 -21.38 -11.43 -3.51
N GLY A 126 -20.45 -11.56 -2.56
CA GLY A 126 -20.38 -12.75 -1.69
C GLY A 126 -19.07 -13.55 -1.65
N VAL A 127 -17.99 -13.13 -2.31
CA VAL A 127 -16.74 -13.93 -2.29
C VAL A 127 -15.80 -13.51 -1.15
N GLY A 128 -16.18 -13.82 0.09
CA GLY A 128 -15.44 -13.36 1.29
C GLY A 128 -14.03 -13.96 1.46
N LYS A 129 -13.72 -15.13 0.91
CA LYS A 129 -12.35 -15.72 1.02
C LYS A 129 -11.39 -15.17 -0.04
N THR A 130 -11.83 -15.09 -1.30
CA THR A 130 -10.99 -14.55 -2.37
C THR A 130 -10.80 -13.04 -2.23
N TYR A 131 -11.80 -12.30 -1.76
CA TYR A 131 -11.65 -10.87 -1.44
C TYR A 131 -10.52 -10.66 -0.43
N ARG A 132 -10.56 -11.37 0.71
CA ARG A 132 -9.52 -11.28 1.75
C ARG A 132 -8.13 -11.62 1.21
N LEU A 133 -8.02 -12.68 0.42
CA LEU A 133 -6.74 -13.02 -0.23
C LEU A 133 -6.19 -11.87 -1.08
N VAL A 134 -7.03 -11.23 -1.91
CA VAL A 134 -6.58 -10.11 -2.75
C VAL A 134 -6.26 -8.88 -1.89
N GLU A 135 -7.04 -8.63 -0.83
CA GLU A 135 -6.80 -7.54 0.12
C GLU A 135 -5.47 -7.72 0.87
N ASP A 136 -5.16 -8.93 1.35
CA ASP A 136 -3.90 -9.27 2.01
C ASP A 136 -2.72 -9.01 1.05
N ILE A 137 -2.83 -9.45 -0.21
CA ILE A 137 -1.77 -9.21 -1.22
C ILE A 137 -1.63 -7.71 -1.56
N ILE A 138 -2.74 -6.95 -1.60
CA ILE A 138 -2.67 -5.49 -1.80
C ILE A 138 -1.87 -4.84 -0.68
N GLN A 139 -2.11 -5.23 0.56
CA GLN A 139 -1.39 -4.70 1.71
C GLN A 139 0.11 -5.00 1.60
N ASP A 140 0.47 -6.25 1.29
CA ASP A 140 1.87 -6.66 1.13
C ASP A 140 2.57 -5.92 -0.02
N VAL A 141 1.92 -5.80 -1.19
CA VAL A 141 2.47 -5.09 -2.35
C VAL A 141 2.65 -3.60 -2.04
N ALA A 142 1.63 -2.97 -1.45
CA ALA A 142 1.68 -1.56 -1.10
C ALA A 142 2.78 -1.25 -0.09
N LEU A 143 2.99 -2.15 0.87
CA LEU A 143 4.04 -2.04 1.88
C LEU A 143 5.44 -2.09 1.25
N VAL A 144 5.71 -3.11 0.43
CA VAL A 144 7.00 -3.23 -0.29
C VAL A 144 7.23 -2.02 -1.20
N HIS A 145 6.21 -1.60 -1.95
CA HIS A 145 6.28 -0.44 -2.83
C HIS A 145 6.62 0.85 -2.05
N SER A 146 5.95 1.08 -0.92
CA SER A 146 6.22 2.24 -0.05
C SER A 146 7.68 2.28 0.42
N TRP A 147 8.24 1.15 0.85
CA TRP A 147 9.61 1.11 1.34
C TRP A 147 10.65 1.27 0.22
N LEU A 148 10.37 0.77 -0.99
CA LEU A 148 11.24 1.02 -2.14
C LEU A 148 11.24 2.49 -2.52
N PHE A 149 10.07 3.12 -2.54
CA PHE A 149 9.92 4.53 -2.84
C PHE A 149 10.65 5.44 -1.83
N GLU A 150 10.57 5.11 -0.53
CA GLU A 150 11.35 5.78 0.53
C GLU A 150 12.85 5.68 0.24
N ILE A 151 13.36 4.47 0.01
CA ILE A 151 14.79 4.24 -0.26
C ILE A 151 15.23 5.00 -1.51
N GLN A 152 14.47 4.96 -2.61
CA GLN A 152 14.79 5.73 -3.82
C GLN A 152 14.85 7.22 -3.52
N THR A 153 13.83 7.75 -2.84
CA THR A 153 13.75 9.17 -2.47
C THR A 153 14.97 9.60 -1.64
N ASP A 154 15.34 8.81 -0.64
CA ASP A 154 16.49 9.06 0.22
C ASP A 154 17.82 8.96 -0.55
N VAL A 155 17.95 8.01 -1.48
CA VAL A 155 19.11 7.93 -2.38
C VAL A 155 19.24 9.20 -3.22
N PHE A 156 18.13 9.69 -3.77
CA PHE A 156 18.13 10.90 -4.59
C PHE A 156 18.42 12.17 -3.77
N ALA A 157 17.97 12.22 -2.51
CA ALA A 157 18.13 13.39 -1.65
C ALA A 157 19.51 13.45 -0.95
N GLU A 158 19.91 12.36 -0.32
CA GLU A 158 21.07 12.30 0.61
C GLU A 158 22.22 11.42 0.09
N GLY A 159 21.98 10.64 -0.97
CA GLY A 159 22.96 9.75 -1.58
C GLY A 159 22.93 8.31 -1.05
N GLN A 160 23.71 7.45 -1.70
CA GLN A 160 23.72 6.01 -1.42
C GLN A 160 24.35 5.67 -0.06
N GLU A 161 25.33 6.46 0.38
CA GLU A 161 25.98 6.35 1.70
C GLU A 161 24.95 6.45 2.84
N TYR A 162 23.95 7.31 2.66
CA TYR A 162 22.94 7.59 3.67
C TYR A 162 22.09 6.35 3.95
N ILE A 163 21.67 5.62 2.91
CA ILE A 163 20.92 4.36 3.07
C ILE A 163 21.73 3.32 3.86
N VAL A 164 23.01 3.15 3.53
CA VAL A 164 23.90 2.22 4.24
C VAL A 164 24.02 2.61 5.72
N TYR A 165 24.09 3.92 6.00
CA TYR A 165 24.13 4.42 7.37
C TYR A 165 22.81 4.18 8.12
N GLN A 166 21.66 4.45 7.50
CA GLN A 166 20.35 4.25 8.13
C GLN A 166 20.05 2.77 8.37
N HIS A 167 20.40 1.90 7.42
CA HIS A 167 20.25 0.45 7.60
C HIS A 167 21.02 -0.08 8.81
N ARG A 168 22.27 0.38 9.00
CA ARG A 168 23.10 0.01 10.16
C ARG A 168 22.52 0.47 11.49
N LYS A 169 21.71 1.53 11.47
CA LYS A 169 21.02 2.06 12.65
C LYS A 169 19.65 1.43 12.86
N SER A 170 19.24 0.48 12.01
CA SER A 170 17.89 -0.09 12.01
C SER A 170 16.81 1.00 11.90
N ALA A 171 17.09 2.03 11.11
CA ALA A 171 16.27 3.22 11.02
C ALA A 171 15.39 3.27 9.76
N LEU A 172 15.54 2.32 8.83
CA LEU A 172 14.67 2.20 7.65
C LEU A 172 13.32 1.61 8.05
N LEU A 173 12.22 2.07 7.42
CA LEU A 173 10.87 1.67 7.83
C LEU A 173 10.65 0.15 7.84
N TYR A 174 11.14 -0.57 6.82
CA TYR A 174 11.00 -2.03 6.78
C TYR A 174 11.70 -2.78 7.91
N GLN A 175 12.68 -2.15 8.56
CA GLN A 175 13.37 -2.73 9.71
C GLN A 175 12.60 -2.47 11.01
N GLN A 176 11.81 -1.40 11.07
CA GLN A 176 11.05 -1.01 12.26
C GLN A 176 9.81 -1.89 12.47
N GLU A 177 9.14 -2.32 11.40
CA GLU A 177 7.95 -3.19 11.50
C GLU A 177 8.25 -4.58 12.09
N ASN A 178 9.50 -5.06 12.00
CA ASN A 178 9.91 -6.32 12.64
C ASN A 178 10.04 -6.21 14.18
N PHE A 179 10.02 -5.01 14.76
CA PHE A 179 10.18 -4.81 16.21
C PHE A 179 8.85 -4.62 16.97
N GLU A 180 7.72 -4.58 16.28
CA GLU A 180 6.39 -4.41 16.90
C GLU A 180 5.62 -5.71 17.16
N ASN A 181 6.22 -6.89 16.90
CA ASN A 181 5.63 -8.21 17.21
C ASN A 181 6.34 -8.96 18.34
#